data_AF-A0A7Y4UEQ3-F1
#
_entry.id   AF-A0A7Y4UEQ3-F1
#
_cell.length_a   1.000
_cell.length_b   1.000
_cell.length_c   1.000
_cell.angle_alpha   90.00
_cell.angle_beta   90.00
_cell.angle_gamma   90.00
#
_symmetry.space_group_name_H-M   'P 1'
#
loop_
_entity.id
_entity.type
_entity.pdbx_description
1 polymer ?
#
loop_
_entity_poly.entity_id
_entity_poly.type
_entity_poly.pdbx_seq_one_letter_code
_entity_poly.pdbx_strand_id
1 'polypeptide(L)'
;MLTLEKYKTKATRHDCPSCGQKFVFTRYVDDAGEYIADDVGRCNRESKCGYHRTTKEHFADNPTERAERASRPAYPRAVSRPKPEAKPFDTIPRTYLEQSLTGYDRNGFAQFLLTRFDAAAVSQAVARYLIGTDGGRCVYWQVDGQGRIRTGKLISYDPTTGKRRKDTNPNWSHAELKKRGALPESFELAQCFFGEHLLKAEPSAPDAIVEAEKTALIASLIFPEFVWLAC
;
A
#
# COMPACT_ATOMS: atom_id res chain seq x y z
N MET A 1 19.84 16.47 11.09
CA MET A 1 19.53 15.78 9.84
C MET A 1 18.58 16.67 9.05
N LEU A 2 18.81 16.83 7.75
CA LEU A 2 17.94 17.64 6.90
C LEU A 2 16.98 16.73 6.15
N THR A 3 15.68 16.95 6.30
CA THR A 3 14.65 16.07 5.73
C THR A 3 13.53 16.89 5.10
N LEU A 4 12.81 16.28 4.15
CA LEU A 4 11.58 16.88 3.64
C LEU A 4 10.52 16.88 4.73
N GLU A 5 9.78 17.99 4.84
CA GLU A 5 8.70 18.13 5.82
C GLU A 5 7.66 17.00 5.67
N LYS A 6 7.44 16.27 6.77
CA LYS A 6 6.45 15.19 6.82
C LYS A 6 5.05 15.76 6.56
N TYR A 7 4.29 15.06 5.73
CA TYR A 7 2.89 15.42 5.51
C TYR A 7 2.10 15.29 6.82
N LYS A 8 1.47 16.38 7.26
CA LYS A 8 0.47 16.34 8.34
C LYS A 8 -0.90 16.69 7.80
N THR A 9 -0.97 17.79 7.05
CA THR A 9 -2.19 18.30 6.44
C THR A 9 -1.85 19.02 5.14
N LYS A 10 -2.87 19.46 4.40
CA LYS A 10 -2.68 20.30 3.22
C LYS A 10 -1.88 21.59 3.52
N ALA A 11 -1.92 22.09 4.76
CA ALA A 11 -1.16 23.27 5.17
C ALA A 11 0.36 23.04 5.23
N THR A 12 0.81 21.79 5.40
CA THR A 12 2.23 21.39 5.30
C THR A 12 2.71 21.26 3.84
N ARG A 13 2.00 21.87 2.90
CA ARG A 13 2.37 21.91 1.49
C ARG A 13 2.31 23.34 1.02
N HIS A 14 3.38 23.79 0.41
CA HIS A 14 3.55 25.16 -0.05
C HIS A 14 3.32 25.26 -1.55
N ASP A 15 3.38 26.48 -2.05
CA ASP A 15 3.27 26.77 -3.47
C ASP A 15 4.62 26.49 -4.15
N CYS A 16 4.59 25.84 -5.31
CA CYS A 16 5.82 25.49 -6.01
C CYS A 16 6.46 26.73 -6.63
N PRO A 17 7.73 27.05 -6.35
CA PRO A 17 8.40 28.22 -6.91
C PRO A 17 8.60 28.12 -8.44
N SER A 18 8.63 26.89 -8.99
CA SER A 18 8.83 26.66 -10.42
C SER A 18 7.52 26.73 -11.23
N CYS A 19 6.45 26.08 -10.77
CA CYS A 19 5.20 26.02 -11.53
C CYS A 19 4.03 26.83 -10.94
N GLY A 20 4.22 27.51 -9.81
CA GLY A 20 3.21 28.34 -9.14
C GLY A 20 2.00 27.57 -8.59
N GLN A 21 2.02 26.25 -8.67
CA GLN A 21 0.91 25.40 -8.24
C GLN A 21 0.82 25.39 -6.72
N LYS A 22 -0.41 25.53 -6.21
CA LYS A 22 -0.64 25.66 -4.78
C LYS A 22 -0.62 24.33 -4.06
N PHE A 23 -0.07 24.30 -2.84
CA PHE A 23 -0.06 23.12 -1.96
C PHE A 23 0.54 21.84 -2.58
N VAL A 24 1.57 21.97 -3.41
CA VAL A 24 2.26 20.82 -4.03
C VAL A 24 3.75 20.77 -3.71
N PHE A 25 4.28 21.75 -2.97
CA PHE A 25 5.70 21.84 -2.67
C PHE A 25 6.00 21.43 -1.23
N THR A 26 6.98 20.56 -1.06
CA THR A 26 7.45 20.09 0.26
C THR A 26 8.84 20.68 0.50
N ARG A 27 9.00 21.47 1.56
CA ARG A 27 10.28 22.12 1.89
C ARG A 27 11.18 21.22 2.73
N TYR A 28 12.48 21.47 2.68
CA TYR A 28 13.42 20.88 3.62
C TYR A 28 13.36 21.61 4.97
N VAL A 29 13.37 20.82 6.04
CA VAL A 29 13.47 21.27 7.42
C VAL A 29 14.67 20.63 8.12
N ASP A 30 15.19 21.32 9.13
CA ASP A 30 16.19 20.76 10.04
C ASP A 30 15.56 19.98 11.20
N ASP A 31 16.39 19.53 12.15
CA ASP A 31 15.94 18.74 13.31
C ASP A 31 15.02 19.53 14.25
N ALA A 32 15.08 20.86 14.24
CA ALA A 32 14.19 21.72 15.00
C ALA A 32 12.85 21.98 14.28
N GLY A 33 12.74 21.57 13.01
CA GLY A 33 11.59 21.85 12.16
C GLY A 33 11.68 23.20 11.45
N GLU A 34 12.83 23.87 11.51
CA GLU A 34 13.03 25.15 10.83
C GLU A 34 13.29 24.92 9.34
N TYR A 35 12.65 25.73 8.51
CA TYR A 35 12.82 25.65 7.06
C TYR A 35 14.22 26.12 6.64
N ILE A 36 14.79 25.45 5.63
CA ILE A 36 16.08 25.85 5.08
C ILE A 36 15.94 27.10 4.23
N ALA A 37 15.06 27.07 3.24
CA ALA A 37 14.66 28.25 2.46
C ALA A 37 13.31 28.01 1.80
N ASP A 38 12.68 29.08 1.29
CA ASP A 38 11.33 29.02 0.72
C ASP A 38 11.25 28.19 -0.57
N ASP A 39 12.35 28.08 -1.31
CA ASP A 39 12.49 27.39 -2.59
C ASP A 39 13.29 26.08 -2.48
N VAL A 40 13.81 25.73 -1.31
CA VAL A 40 14.58 24.50 -1.09
C VAL A 40 13.63 23.37 -0.69
N GLY A 41 13.39 22.47 -1.62
CA GLY A 41 12.38 21.44 -1.47
C GLY A 41 12.08 20.69 -2.77
N ARG A 42 10.99 19.92 -2.77
CA ARG A 42 10.56 19.09 -3.90
C ARG A 42 9.10 19.31 -4.24
N CYS A 43 8.80 19.44 -5.52
CA CYS A 43 7.44 19.47 -6.03
C CYS A 43 6.88 18.05 -6.15
N ASN A 44 5.71 17.80 -5.57
CA ASN A 44 5.03 16.51 -5.61
C ASN A 44 4.48 16.17 -7.01
N ARG A 45 4.46 17.13 -7.94
CA ARG A 45 4.10 16.92 -9.34
C ARG A 45 5.31 16.43 -10.15
N GLU A 46 5.92 15.32 -9.74
CA GLU A 46 7.20 14.83 -10.28
C GLU A 46 7.16 14.67 -11.81
N SER A 47 6.13 14.04 -12.36
CA SER A 47 6.01 13.81 -13.81
C SER A 47 5.67 15.06 -14.63
N LYS A 48 5.13 16.13 -14.01
CA LYS A 48 4.69 17.35 -14.73
C LYS A 48 5.61 18.55 -14.52
N CYS A 49 6.24 18.64 -13.36
CA CYS A 49 7.07 19.78 -12.96
C CYS A 49 8.49 19.31 -12.63
N GLY A 50 8.63 18.25 -11.82
CA GLY A 50 9.94 17.68 -11.50
C GLY A 50 10.87 18.58 -10.66
N TYR A 51 10.44 19.77 -10.25
CA TYR A 51 11.28 20.70 -9.49
C TYR A 51 11.75 20.09 -8.17
N HIS A 52 13.06 20.05 -7.96
CA HIS A 52 13.70 19.63 -6.72
C HIS A 52 14.99 20.43 -6.53
N ARG A 53 14.99 21.34 -5.56
CA ARG A 53 16.21 22.01 -5.08
C ARG A 53 16.62 21.35 -3.77
N THR A 54 17.77 20.68 -3.80
CA THR A 54 18.31 19.99 -2.63
C THR A 54 19.00 20.95 -1.68
N THR A 55 19.13 20.54 -0.42
CA THR A 55 19.94 21.31 0.56
C THR A 55 21.41 21.37 0.15
N LYS A 56 21.92 20.35 -0.56
CA LYS A 56 23.30 20.34 -1.07
C LYS A 56 23.53 21.45 -2.09
N GLU A 57 22.60 21.63 -3.03
CA GLU A 57 22.65 22.72 -4.02
C GLU A 57 22.54 24.08 -3.32
N HIS A 58 21.57 24.23 -2.42
CA HIS A 58 21.41 25.48 -1.65
C HIS A 58 22.67 25.89 -0.89
N PHE A 59 23.34 24.95 -0.20
CA PHE A 59 24.55 25.25 0.55
C PHE A 59 25.82 25.34 -0.31
N ALA A 60 25.79 24.89 -1.56
CA ALA A 60 26.83 25.21 -2.52
C ALA A 60 26.76 26.69 -2.92
N ASP A 61 25.53 27.21 -3.07
CA ASP A 61 25.27 28.62 -3.39
C ASP A 61 25.42 29.53 -2.15
N ASN A 62 25.20 28.99 -0.94
CA ASN A 62 25.21 29.73 0.33
C ASN A 62 26.20 29.11 1.36
N PRO A 63 27.52 29.21 1.11
CA PRO A 63 28.54 28.55 1.94
C PRO A 63 28.66 29.16 3.35
N THR A 64 28.35 30.44 3.52
CA THR A 64 28.35 31.12 4.83
C THR A 64 27.22 30.61 5.73
N GLU A 65 26.00 30.49 5.20
CA GLU A 65 24.85 29.94 5.93
C GLU A 65 25.12 28.49 6.38
N ARG A 66 25.80 27.71 5.52
CA ARG A 66 26.23 26.35 5.86
C ARG A 66 27.16 26.34 7.09
N ALA A 67 28.13 27.24 7.13
CA ALA A 67 29.07 27.34 8.25
C ALA A 67 28.38 27.79 9.54
N GLU A 68 27.48 28.77 9.46
CA GLU A 68 26.69 29.25 10.61
C GLU A 68 25.80 28.15 11.18
N ARG A 69 25.08 27.41 10.33
CA ARG A 69 24.24 26.29 10.77
C ARG A 69 25.05 25.14 11.34
N ALA A 70 26.25 24.88 10.83
CA ALA A 70 27.16 23.87 11.38
C ALA A 70 27.72 24.26 12.76
N SER A 71 27.78 25.56 13.06
CA SER A 71 28.23 26.07 14.37
C SER A 71 27.14 26.12 15.44
N ARG A 72 25.87 25.89 15.07
CA ARG A 72 24.75 25.86 16.03
C ARG A 72 24.88 24.66 16.96
N PRO A 73 24.60 24.81 18.27
CA PRO A 73 24.56 23.69 19.18
C PRO A 73 23.54 22.66 18.68
N ALA A 74 23.94 21.39 18.67
CA ALA A 74 23.07 20.32 18.22
C ALA A 74 21.79 20.30 19.08
N TYR A 75 20.63 20.45 18.43
CA TYR A 75 19.36 20.22 19.12
C TYR A 75 19.37 18.80 19.70
N PRO A 76 18.91 18.61 20.95
CA PRO A 76 18.78 17.28 21.50
C PRO A 76 17.92 16.46 20.54
N ARG A 77 18.50 15.40 19.98
CA ARG A 77 17.80 14.47 19.07
C ARG A 77 16.46 14.15 19.72
N ALA A 78 15.37 14.39 19.00
CA ALA A 78 14.05 14.01 19.44
C ALA A 78 14.11 12.54 19.88
N VAL A 79 13.96 12.31 21.19
CA VAL A 79 14.00 10.98 21.78
C VAL A 79 13.00 10.16 20.98
N SER A 80 13.46 9.06 20.39
CA SER A 80 12.61 8.15 19.62
C SER A 80 11.44 7.79 20.52
N ARG A 81 10.25 8.34 20.24
CA ARG A 81 9.05 7.98 20.97
C ARG A 81 8.97 6.45 20.92
N PRO A 82 8.82 5.75 22.06
CA PRO A 82 8.62 4.32 22.04
C PRO A 82 7.48 4.02 21.08
N LYS A 83 7.73 3.10 20.14
CA LYS A 83 6.74 2.67 19.15
C LYS A 83 5.49 2.29 19.96
N PRO A 84 4.32 2.92 19.71
CA PRO A 84 3.11 2.57 20.43
C PRO A 84 2.94 1.05 20.41
N GLU A 85 2.72 0.44 21.57
CA GLU A 85 2.40 -0.99 21.63
C GLU A 85 1.25 -1.25 20.64
N ALA A 86 1.46 -2.23 19.76
CA ALA A 86 0.46 -2.56 18.76
C ALA A 86 -0.81 -2.97 19.49
N LYS A 87 -1.93 -2.29 19.19
CA LYS A 87 -3.23 -2.66 19.74
C LYS A 87 -3.49 -4.15 19.46
N PRO A 88 -4.08 -4.89 20.41
CA PRO A 88 -4.52 -6.25 20.15
C PRO A 88 -5.49 -6.25 18.96
N PHE A 89 -5.44 -7.32 18.18
CA PHE A 89 -6.28 -7.52 17.00
C PHE A 89 -6.69 -8.97 16.89
N ASP A 90 -7.76 -9.21 16.16
CA ASP A 90 -8.28 -10.55 15.91
C ASP A 90 -7.83 -11.10 14.56
N THR A 91 -8.06 -12.41 14.38
CA THR A 91 -7.74 -13.14 13.15
C THR A 91 -8.92 -14.01 12.74
N ILE A 92 -9.14 -14.14 11.43
CA ILE A 92 -10.17 -15.03 10.89
C ILE A 92 -9.64 -16.47 10.92
N PRO A 93 -10.44 -17.45 11.39
CA PRO A 93 -10.07 -18.85 11.32
C PRO A 93 -9.71 -19.31 9.90
N ARG A 94 -8.64 -20.11 9.79
CA ARG A 94 -8.12 -20.62 8.51
C ARG A 94 -9.15 -21.40 7.68
N THR A 95 -10.09 -22.05 8.35
CA THR A 95 -11.18 -22.81 7.71
C THR A 95 -11.97 -21.96 6.71
N TYR A 96 -12.22 -20.68 6.97
CA TYR A 96 -12.95 -19.81 6.05
C TYR A 96 -12.17 -19.46 4.79
N LEU A 97 -10.85 -19.34 4.91
CA LEU A 97 -9.98 -19.18 3.74
C LEU A 97 -10.01 -20.47 2.91
N GLU A 98 -9.75 -21.62 3.53
CA GLU A 98 -9.68 -22.91 2.85
C GLU A 98 -10.99 -23.26 2.13
N GLN A 99 -12.13 -23.03 2.78
CA GLN A 99 -13.46 -23.24 2.18
C GLN A 99 -13.71 -22.35 0.96
N SER A 100 -13.04 -21.19 0.87
CA SER A 100 -13.18 -20.28 -0.26
C SER A 100 -12.27 -20.64 -1.45
N LEU A 101 -11.26 -21.50 -1.27
CA LEU A 101 -10.29 -21.86 -2.33
C LEU A 101 -10.86 -22.90 -3.33
N THR A 102 -12.10 -22.68 -3.75
CA THR A 102 -12.85 -23.57 -4.67
C THR A 102 -13.88 -22.76 -5.46
N GLY A 103 -14.67 -23.43 -6.31
CA GLY A 103 -15.78 -22.81 -7.04
C GLY A 103 -15.34 -21.78 -8.08
N TYR A 104 -14.14 -21.93 -8.65
CA TYR A 104 -13.55 -21.00 -9.60
C TYR A 104 -14.32 -20.91 -10.93
N ASP A 105 -15.11 -21.93 -11.26
CA ASP A 105 -16.09 -21.95 -12.36
C ASP A 105 -17.14 -20.82 -12.23
N ARG A 106 -17.47 -20.42 -11.00
CA ARG A 106 -18.41 -19.33 -10.71
C ARG A 106 -17.72 -18.02 -10.34
N ASN A 107 -16.40 -18.04 -10.15
CA ASN A 107 -15.64 -16.85 -9.78
C ASN A 107 -15.43 -15.97 -11.02
N GLY A 108 -16.17 -14.87 -11.11
CA GLY A 108 -16.16 -14.02 -12.29
C GLY A 108 -14.76 -13.50 -12.67
N PHE A 109 -13.88 -13.28 -11.68
CA PHE A 109 -12.51 -12.84 -12.00
C PHE A 109 -11.63 -13.98 -12.49
N ALA A 110 -11.69 -15.15 -11.85
CA ALA A 110 -10.94 -16.32 -12.31
C ALA A 110 -11.36 -16.72 -13.74
N GLN A 111 -12.67 -16.72 -14.02
CA GLN A 111 -13.20 -16.97 -15.37
C GLN A 111 -12.67 -15.96 -16.39
N PHE A 112 -12.65 -14.67 -16.04
CA PHE A 112 -12.04 -13.66 -16.90
C PHE A 112 -10.56 -13.94 -17.18
N LEU A 113 -9.77 -14.29 -16.17
CA LEU A 113 -8.34 -14.58 -16.34
C LEU A 113 -8.11 -15.75 -17.28
N LEU A 114 -8.94 -16.80 -17.20
CA LEU A 114 -8.88 -17.96 -18.10
C LEU A 114 -9.15 -17.62 -19.58
N THR A 115 -9.79 -16.47 -19.86
CA THR A 115 -9.94 -15.98 -21.25
C THR A 115 -8.68 -15.30 -21.79
N ARG A 116 -7.71 -14.96 -20.93
CA ARG A 116 -6.54 -14.12 -21.26
C ARG A 116 -5.20 -14.81 -21.06
N PHE A 117 -5.16 -15.82 -20.19
CA PHE A 117 -3.93 -16.48 -19.77
C PHE A 117 -4.12 -18.00 -19.75
N ASP A 118 -3.01 -18.72 -19.81
CA ASP A 118 -3.01 -20.18 -19.71
C ASP A 118 -3.60 -20.67 -18.38
N ALA A 119 -4.42 -21.71 -18.45
CA ALA A 119 -5.11 -22.24 -17.27
C ALA A 119 -4.13 -22.64 -16.14
N ALA A 120 -2.97 -23.20 -16.48
CA ALA A 120 -1.94 -23.55 -15.51
C ALA A 120 -1.38 -22.31 -14.79
N ALA A 121 -1.07 -21.24 -15.53
CA ALA A 121 -0.57 -19.99 -14.96
C ALA A 121 -1.61 -19.33 -14.06
N VAL A 122 -2.88 -19.29 -14.50
CA VAL A 122 -3.99 -18.77 -13.69
C VAL A 122 -4.14 -19.56 -12.40
N SER A 123 -4.13 -20.89 -12.48
CA SER A 123 -4.28 -21.76 -11.31
C SER A 123 -3.13 -21.58 -10.32
N GLN A 124 -1.89 -21.43 -10.82
CA GLN A 124 -0.72 -21.12 -9.98
C GLN A 124 -0.82 -19.76 -9.32
N ALA A 125 -1.20 -18.71 -10.05
CA ALA A 125 -1.34 -17.36 -9.49
C ALA A 125 -2.47 -17.29 -8.44
N VAL A 126 -3.62 -17.89 -8.74
CA VAL A 126 -4.75 -18.00 -7.80
C VAL A 126 -4.35 -18.74 -6.52
N ALA A 127 -3.59 -19.83 -6.62
CA ALA A 127 -3.09 -20.56 -5.46
C ALA A 127 -2.05 -19.74 -4.68
N ARG A 128 -1.05 -19.17 -5.36
CA ARG A 128 0.04 -18.37 -4.76
C ARG A 128 -0.51 -17.18 -3.97
N TYR A 129 -1.49 -16.49 -4.54
CA TYR A 129 -2.11 -15.31 -3.92
C TYR A 129 -3.33 -15.62 -3.06
N LEU A 130 -3.65 -16.89 -2.85
CA LEU A 130 -4.81 -17.33 -2.05
C LEU A 130 -6.09 -16.62 -2.51
N ILE A 131 -6.38 -16.65 -3.81
CA ILE A 131 -7.64 -16.06 -4.32
C ILE A 131 -8.79 -16.99 -3.99
N GLY A 132 -9.74 -16.49 -3.21
CA GLY A 132 -10.95 -17.21 -2.82
C GLY A 132 -12.17 -16.87 -3.67
N THR A 133 -13.24 -17.63 -3.44
CA THR A 133 -14.57 -17.43 -4.02
C THR A 133 -15.63 -17.40 -2.92
N ASP A 134 -16.51 -16.40 -2.94
CA ASP A 134 -17.72 -16.37 -2.09
C ASP A 134 -18.93 -15.90 -2.90
N GLY A 135 -19.87 -16.83 -3.16
CA GLY A 135 -21.06 -16.53 -3.97
C GLY A 135 -20.73 -16.04 -5.39
N GLY A 136 -19.64 -16.53 -5.98
CA GLY A 136 -19.12 -16.10 -7.30
C GLY A 136 -18.30 -14.80 -7.28
N ARG A 137 -18.19 -14.14 -6.12
CA ARG A 137 -17.31 -12.98 -5.91
C ARG A 137 -15.89 -13.45 -5.70
N CYS A 138 -14.92 -12.69 -6.21
CA CYS A 138 -13.51 -12.90 -5.93
C CYS A 138 -13.20 -12.38 -4.52
N VAL A 139 -12.45 -13.18 -3.74
CA VAL A 139 -11.98 -12.81 -2.40
C VAL A 139 -10.46 -12.62 -2.46
N TYR A 140 -10.00 -11.40 -2.21
CA TYR A 140 -8.59 -11.07 -2.06
C TYR A 140 -8.23 -11.16 -0.57
N TRP A 141 -7.70 -12.30 -0.13
CA TRP A 141 -7.34 -12.51 1.27
C TRP A 141 -6.13 -11.67 1.66
N GLN A 142 -6.24 -10.96 2.79
CA GLN A 142 -5.15 -10.25 3.44
C GLN A 142 -4.59 -11.16 4.54
N VAL A 143 -3.47 -11.81 4.23
CA VAL A 143 -2.75 -12.72 5.13
C VAL A 143 -1.41 -12.08 5.45
N ASP A 144 -1.12 -11.89 6.73
CA ASP A 144 0.10 -11.19 7.14
C ASP A 144 1.34 -12.07 7.04
N GLY A 145 2.53 -11.47 7.22
CA GLY A 145 3.81 -12.19 7.20
C GLY A 145 4.01 -13.25 8.31
N GLN A 146 3.02 -13.51 9.17
CA GLN A 146 2.99 -14.62 10.12
C GLN A 146 1.94 -15.69 9.72
N GLY A 147 1.30 -15.55 8.56
CA GLY A 147 0.28 -16.47 8.08
C GLY A 147 -1.08 -16.29 8.75
N ARG A 148 -1.29 -15.17 9.47
CA ARG A 148 -2.57 -14.88 10.13
C ARG A 148 -3.50 -14.18 9.16
N ILE A 149 -4.73 -14.65 9.08
CA ILE A 149 -5.73 -14.11 8.16
C ILE A 149 -6.40 -12.91 8.83
N ARG A 150 -6.21 -11.74 8.24
CA ARG A 150 -6.68 -10.46 8.79
C ARG A 150 -8.09 -10.14 8.35
N THR A 151 -8.32 -10.32 7.06
CA THR A 151 -9.61 -10.11 6.38
C THR A 151 -9.50 -10.63 4.93
N GLY A 152 -10.56 -10.51 4.15
CA GLY A 152 -10.51 -10.62 2.71
C GLY A 152 -11.44 -9.59 2.08
N LYS A 153 -11.06 -9.04 0.92
CA LYS A 153 -11.90 -8.08 0.19
C LYS A 153 -12.69 -8.80 -0.89
N LEU A 154 -14.00 -8.69 -0.85
CA LEU A 154 -14.92 -9.33 -1.78
C LEU A 154 -15.27 -8.37 -2.90
N ILE A 155 -15.04 -8.78 -4.15
CA ILE A 155 -15.39 -7.98 -5.33
C ILE A 155 -16.03 -8.89 -6.40
N SER A 156 -17.18 -8.48 -6.91
CA SER A 156 -17.82 -9.12 -8.06
C SER A 156 -17.25 -8.57 -9.38
N TYR A 157 -16.95 -9.46 -10.31
CA TYR A 157 -16.46 -9.11 -11.64
C TYR A 157 -17.35 -9.70 -12.72
N ASP A 158 -17.44 -8.99 -13.83
CA ASP A 158 -17.99 -9.50 -15.07
C ASP A 158 -16.98 -10.47 -15.71
N PRO A 159 -17.37 -11.74 -15.97
CA PRO A 159 -16.44 -12.77 -16.43
C PRO A 159 -15.94 -12.55 -17.86
N THR A 160 -16.64 -11.77 -18.67
CA THR A 160 -16.28 -11.54 -20.06
C THR A 160 -15.32 -10.36 -20.20
N THR A 161 -15.59 -9.27 -19.47
CA THR A 161 -14.85 -8.01 -19.58
C THR A 161 -13.81 -7.82 -18.47
N GLY A 162 -13.91 -8.58 -17.38
CA GLY A 162 -13.11 -8.41 -16.18
C GLY A 162 -13.40 -7.11 -15.43
N LYS A 163 -14.43 -6.34 -15.82
CA LYS A 163 -14.79 -5.09 -15.14
C LYS A 163 -15.48 -5.42 -13.81
N ARG A 164 -15.19 -4.62 -12.79
CA ARG A 164 -15.91 -4.71 -11.52
C ARG A 164 -17.39 -4.40 -11.76
N ARG A 165 -18.27 -5.27 -11.27
CA ARG A 165 -19.72 -5.04 -11.34
C ARG A 165 -20.11 -3.88 -10.42
N LYS A 166 -20.92 -2.95 -10.93
CA LYS A 166 -21.33 -1.73 -10.22
C LYS A 166 -22.64 -1.90 -9.43
N ASP A 167 -23.43 -2.91 -9.77
CA ASP A 167 -24.68 -3.24 -9.08
C ASP A 167 -24.45 -3.98 -7.76
N THR A 168 -23.21 -4.42 -7.48
CA THR A 168 -22.80 -4.99 -6.20
C THR A 168 -21.68 -4.17 -5.58
N ASN A 169 -21.84 -3.77 -4.33
CA ASN A 169 -20.76 -3.12 -3.58
C ASN A 169 -19.74 -4.16 -3.10
N PRO A 170 -18.43 -3.80 -3.06
CA PRO A 170 -17.44 -4.58 -2.37
C PRO A 170 -17.82 -4.76 -0.93
N ASN A 171 -17.38 -5.87 -0.36
CA ASN A 171 -17.54 -6.13 1.06
C ASN A 171 -16.25 -6.72 1.64
N TRP A 172 -16.27 -7.00 2.93
CA TRP A 172 -15.14 -7.58 3.64
C TRP A 172 -15.53 -8.90 4.33
N SER A 173 -14.64 -9.87 4.30
CA SER A 173 -14.90 -11.21 4.83
C SER A 173 -15.23 -11.17 6.32
N HIS A 174 -14.52 -10.34 7.11
CA HIS A 174 -14.86 -10.19 8.54
C HIS A 174 -16.27 -9.64 8.75
N ALA A 175 -16.73 -8.69 7.93
CA ALA A 175 -18.07 -8.13 8.03
C ALA A 175 -19.15 -9.14 7.63
N GLU A 176 -18.93 -9.91 6.56
CA GLU A 176 -19.81 -11.02 6.15
C GLU A 176 -19.89 -12.10 7.23
N LEU A 177 -18.77 -12.44 7.86
CA LEU A 177 -18.72 -13.45 8.91
C LEU A 177 -19.35 -12.97 10.22
N LYS A 178 -19.16 -11.71 10.64
CA LYS A 178 -19.90 -11.10 11.76
C LYS A 178 -21.40 -11.21 11.55
N LYS A 179 -21.87 -10.75 10.37
CA LYS A 179 -23.29 -10.80 9.99
C LYS A 179 -23.89 -12.21 10.05
N ARG A 180 -23.08 -13.24 9.80
CA ARG A 180 -23.48 -14.66 9.86
C ARG A 180 -23.36 -15.27 11.27
N GLY A 181 -22.93 -14.51 12.28
CA GLY A 181 -22.67 -15.01 13.63
C GLY A 181 -21.41 -15.87 13.76
N ALA A 182 -20.54 -15.84 12.73
CA ALA A 182 -19.35 -16.67 12.63
C ALA A 182 -18.11 -16.03 13.26
N LEU A 183 -18.15 -14.72 13.49
CA LEU A 183 -17.15 -13.95 14.24
C LEU A 183 -17.87 -13.05 15.26
N PRO A 184 -17.23 -12.71 16.38
CA PRO A 184 -17.82 -11.80 17.35
C PRO A 184 -17.94 -10.38 16.78
N GLU A 185 -18.97 -9.65 17.22
CA GLU A 185 -19.15 -8.23 16.86
C GLU A 185 -17.96 -7.37 17.31
N SER A 186 -17.29 -7.76 18.39
CA SER A 186 -16.10 -7.12 18.94
C SER A 186 -14.81 -7.42 18.16
N PHE A 187 -14.86 -8.12 17.02
CA PHE A 187 -13.66 -8.42 16.25
C PHE A 187 -12.94 -7.14 15.82
N GLU A 188 -11.68 -7.01 16.24
CA GLU A 188 -10.77 -5.90 16.02
C GLU A 188 -9.93 -6.15 14.76
N LEU A 189 -10.24 -5.41 13.70
CA LEU A 189 -9.51 -5.47 12.44
C LEU A 189 -8.16 -4.78 12.55
N ALA A 190 -7.10 -5.43 12.05
CA ALA A 190 -5.93 -4.71 11.57
C ALA A 190 -5.51 -5.29 10.22
N GLN A 191 -5.49 -4.43 9.21
CA GLN A 191 -5.23 -4.81 7.83
C GLN A 191 -3.74 -4.99 7.57
N CYS A 192 -3.43 -5.85 6.60
CA CYS A 192 -2.11 -6.07 6.05
C CYS A 192 -2.19 -5.97 4.52
N PHE A 193 -1.06 -5.92 3.83
CA PHE A 193 -1.09 -5.87 2.37
C PHE A 193 -1.63 -7.18 1.79
N PHE A 194 -2.37 -7.08 0.69
CA PHE A 194 -2.62 -8.28 -0.14
C PHE A 194 -1.27 -8.76 -0.69
N GLY A 195 -0.99 -10.07 -0.60
CA GLY A 195 0.29 -10.65 -0.99
C GLY A 195 1.40 -10.61 0.08
N GLU A 196 1.15 -10.00 1.25
CA GLU A 196 2.19 -9.86 2.30
C GLU A 196 2.76 -11.20 2.79
N HIS A 197 1.94 -12.26 2.79
CA HIS A 197 2.36 -13.61 3.16
C HIS A 197 3.50 -14.16 2.29
N LEU A 198 3.69 -13.63 1.07
CA LEU A 198 4.73 -14.06 0.15
C LEU A 198 6.10 -13.46 0.49
N LEU A 199 6.17 -12.31 1.18
CA LEU A 199 7.44 -11.61 1.46
C LEU A 199 8.45 -12.47 2.22
N LYS A 200 7.98 -13.28 3.16
CA LYS A 200 8.84 -14.22 3.88
C LYS A 200 9.02 -15.55 3.16
N ALA A 201 8.06 -15.95 2.34
CA ALA A 201 8.13 -17.20 1.59
C ALA A 201 9.12 -17.09 0.41
N GLU A 202 9.30 -15.88 -0.13
CA GLU A 202 10.10 -15.62 -1.33
C GLU A 202 11.09 -14.46 -1.09
N PRO A 203 12.02 -14.55 -0.12
CA PRO A 203 12.85 -13.44 0.33
C PRO A 203 13.87 -12.92 -0.70
N SER A 204 14.05 -13.64 -1.81
CA SER A 204 14.96 -13.28 -2.90
C SER A 204 14.24 -12.61 -4.08
N ALA A 205 12.91 -12.67 -4.11
CA ALA A 205 12.14 -12.03 -5.16
C ALA A 205 12.04 -10.51 -4.89
N PRO A 206 12.20 -9.65 -5.91
CA PRO A 206 11.96 -8.22 -5.74
C PRO A 206 10.47 -7.94 -5.44
N ASP A 207 10.24 -6.95 -4.58
CA ASP A 207 8.90 -6.52 -4.20
C ASP A 207 8.37 -5.44 -5.15
N ALA A 208 7.10 -5.53 -5.52
CA ALA A 208 6.39 -4.52 -6.29
C ALA A 208 5.05 -4.18 -5.62
N ILE A 209 4.66 -2.90 -5.61
CA ILE A 209 3.44 -2.44 -4.96
C ILE A 209 2.52 -1.68 -5.92
N VAL A 210 1.23 -1.94 -5.82
CA VAL A 210 0.18 -1.29 -6.61
C VAL A 210 -1.03 -0.93 -5.75
N GLU A 211 -1.89 -0.05 -6.24
CA GLU A 211 -3.09 0.40 -5.50
C GLU A 211 -4.23 -0.63 -5.44
N ALA A 212 -4.21 -1.68 -6.27
CA ALA A 212 -5.36 -2.57 -6.39
C ALA A 212 -4.96 -4.04 -6.47
N GLU A 213 -5.69 -4.88 -5.75
CA GLU A 213 -5.44 -6.32 -5.65
C GLU A 213 -5.62 -7.01 -7.01
N LYS A 214 -6.58 -6.54 -7.80
CA LYS A 214 -6.77 -6.97 -9.20
C LYS A 214 -5.50 -6.73 -10.02
N THR A 215 -4.90 -5.55 -9.89
CA THR A 215 -3.69 -5.18 -10.63
C THR A 215 -2.52 -6.06 -10.19
N ALA A 216 -2.35 -6.29 -8.88
CA ALA A 216 -1.31 -7.15 -8.36
C ALA A 216 -1.40 -8.58 -8.93
N LEU A 217 -2.60 -9.17 -8.96
CA LEU A 217 -2.77 -10.53 -9.48
C LEU A 217 -2.57 -10.63 -11.00
N ILE A 218 -3.02 -9.64 -11.78
CA ILE A 218 -2.75 -9.63 -13.23
C ILE A 218 -1.26 -9.41 -13.48
N ALA A 219 -0.62 -8.51 -12.74
CA ALA A 219 0.79 -8.24 -12.87
C ALA A 219 1.64 -9.46 -12.49
N SER A 220 1.24 -10.26 -11.50
CA SER A 220 1.96 -11.49 -11.14
C SER A 220 1.87 -12.59 -12.19
N LEU A 221 0.88 -12.56 -13.08
CA LEU A 221 0.81 -13.43 -14.27
C LEU A 221 1.75 -12.97 -15.38
N ILE A 222 2.06 -11.68 -15.46
CA ILE A 222 2.88 -11.07 -16.53
C ILE A 222 4.36 -11.01 -16.10
N PHE A 223 4.60 -10.71 -14.83
CA PHE A 223 5.91 -10.55 -14.20
C PHE A 223 5.97 -11.45 -12.95
N PRO A 224 6.08 -12.78 -13.14
CA PRO A 224 6.02 -13.76 -12.06
C PRO A 224 7.22 -13.69 -11.10
N GLU A 225 8.32 -13.07 -11.52
CA GLU A 225 9.55 -12.91 -10.76
C GLU A 225 9.42 -11.96 -9.55
N PHE A 226 8.37 -11.14 -9.50
CA PHE A 226 8.11 -10.22 -8.39
C PHE A 226 7.15 -10.83 -7.36
N VAL A 227 7.28 -10.35 -6.13
CA VAL A 227 6.20 -10.41 -5.13
C VAL A 227 5.38 -9.13 -5.24
N TRP A 228 4.16 -9.27 -5.78
CA TRP A 228 3.21 -8.16 -5.90
C TRP A 228 2.41 -7.95 -4.61
N LEU A 229 2.39 -6.71 -4.13
CA LEU A 229 1.62 -6.24 -2.99
C LEU A 229 0.53 -5.26 -3.42
N ALA A 230 -0.58 -5.21 -2.69
CA ALA A 230 -1.59 -4.17 -2.88
C ALA A 230 -2.20 -3.64 -1.58
N CYS A 231 -2.60 -2.36 -1.61
CA CYS A 231 -3.09 -1.58 -0.47
C CYS A 231 -4.46 -0.94 -0.70
#